data_AF-A0A354BFU0-F1
#
_entry.id   AF-A0A354BFU0-F1
#
_cell.length_a   1.000
_cell.length_b   1.000
_cell.length_c   1.000
_cell.angle_alpha   90.00
_cell.angle_beta   90.00
_cell.angle_gamma   90.00
#
_symmetry.space_group_name_H-M   'P 1'
#
loop_
_entity.id
_entity.type
_entity.pdbx_description
1 polymer ?
#
loop_
_entity_poly.entity_id
_entity_poly.type
_entity_poly.pdbx_seq_one_letter_code
_entity_poly.pdbx_strand_id
1 'polypeptide(L)' 'YPATWQLKFPSLGIVLDVVPLLADQELRTSRSSRVSYWEGAVAVTGTKQGKPIKGQGYVELTGYAERLKM' A
#
# COMPACT_ATOMS: atom_id res chain seq x y z
N TYR A 1 3.10 -9.12 -3.45
CA TYR A 1 2.85 -8.22 -2.31
C TYR A 1 1.37 -8.18 -2.02
N PRO A 2 0.91 -8.16 -0.74
CA PRO A 2 -0.49 -7.91 -0.42
C PRO A 2 -0.78 -6.43 -0.67
N ALA A 3 -1.11 -6.05 -1.90
CA ALA A 3 -1.11 -4.64 -2.30
C ALA A 3 -2.49 -3.95 -2.16
N THR A 4 -3.52 -4.68 -1.71
CA THR A 4 -4.88 -4.15 -1.50
C THR A 4 -5.25 -4.27 -0.02
N TRP A 5 -5.82 -3.20 0.54
CA TRP A 5 -6.22 -3.17 1.95
C TRP A 5 -7.58 -2.51 2.15
N GLN A 6 -8.21 -2.90 3.26
CA GLN A 6 -9.27 -2.13 3.87
C GLN A 6 -8.79 -1.57 5.21
N LEU A 7 -8.76 -0.25 5.34
CA LEU A 7 -8.36 0.46 6.55
C LEU A 7 -9.61 0.98 7.27
N LYS A 8 -9.70 0.72 8.58
CA LYS A 8 -10.81 1.18 9.41
C LYS A 8 -10.28 2.05 10.53
N PHE A 9 -10.86 3.25 10.68
CA PHE A 9 -10.59 4.16 11.80
C PHE A 9 -11.90 4.43 12.53
N PRO A 10 -12.33 3.54 13.44
CA PRO A 10 -13.66 3.60 14.06
C PRO A 10 -13.94 4.90 14.81
N SER A 11 -12.95 5.43 15.54
CA SER A 11 -13.06 6.70 16.27
C SER A 11 -13.33 7.90 15.38
N LEU A 12 -13.00 7.80 14.08
CA LEU A 12 -13.24 8.83 13.08
C LEU A 12 -14.44 8.51 12.18
N GLY A 13 -15.05 7.33 12.34
CA GLY A 13 -16.10 6.82 11.46
C GLY A 13 -15.62 6.66 10.01
N ILE A 14 -14.37 6.26 9.81
CA ILE A 14 -13.76 6.14 8.47
C ILE A 14 -13.55 4.67 8.10
N VAL A 15 -13.90 4.33 6.86
CA VAL A 15 -13.55 3.07 6.20
C VAL A 15 -12.99 3.41 4.82
N LEU A 16 -11.78 2.96 4.53
CA LEU A 16 -11.09 3.20 3.26
C LEU A 16 -10.72 1.86 2.61
N ASP A 17 -10.94 1.75 1.32
CA ASP A 17 -10.37 0.75 0.45
C ASP A 17 -9.20 1.39 -0.30
N VAL A 18 -8.03 0.77 -0.22
CA VAL A 18 -6.78 1.22 -0.84
C VAL A 18 -6.37 0.20 -1.89
N VAL A 19 -6.28 0.64 -3.14
CA VAL A 19 -6.01 -0.22 -4.30
C VAL A 19 -4.83 0.36 -5.10
N PRO A 20 -3.84 -0.44 -5.49
CA PRO A 20 -2.77 0.02 -6.37
C PRO A 20 -3.31 0.43 -7.73
N LEU A 21 -2.81 1.53 -8.26
CA LEU A 21 -3.12 1.97 -9.63
C LEU A 21 -2.45 1.05 -10.68
N LEU A 22 -1.36 0.40 -10.30
CA LEU A 22 -0.61 -0.56 -11.12
C LEU A 22 -0.22 -1.75 -10.24
N ALA A 23 -0.40 -2.97 -10.75
CA ALA A 23 -0.12 -4.19 -9.99
C ALA A 23 1.38 -4.45 -9.79
N ASP A 24 2.21 -4.13 -10.80
CA ASP A 24 3.63 -4.49 -10.85
C ASP A 24 4.54 -3.25 -10.74
N GLN A 25 4.78 -2.78 -9.51
CA GLN A 25 5.81 -1.77 -9.20
C GLN A 25 6.89 -2.32 -8.25
N GLU A 26 7.32 -3.56 -8.49
CA GLU A 26 8.44 -4.12 -7.75
C GLU A 26 9.76 -3.53 -8.25
N LEU A 27 10.42 -2.69 -7.44
CA LEU A 27 11.76 -2.21 -7.76
C LEU A 27 12.79 -3.25 -7.30
N ARG A 28 13.39 -3.96 -8.26
CA ARG A 28 14.45 -4.95 -8.01
C ARG A 28 15.82 -4.28 -8.02
N THR A 29 16.34 -3.90 -6.85
CA THR A 29 17.67 -3.25 -6.68
C THR A 29 18.82 -4.26 -6.49
N SER A 30 18.72 -5.44 -7.11
CA SER A 30 19.64 -6.58 -6.88
C SER A 30 21.12 -6.28 -7.15
N ARG A 31 21.44 -5.22 -7.90
CA ARG A 31 22.80 -4.76 -8.21
C ARG A 31 23.30 -3.57 -7.37
N SER A 32 22.51 -3.05 -6.44
CA SER A 32 22.90 -1.92 -5.58
C SER A 32 22.69 -2.22 -4.10
N SER A 33 21.52 -1.89 -3.53
CA SER A 33 21.26 -1.96 -2.09
C SER A 33 20.84 -3.35 -1.62
N ARG A 34 20.52 -4.29 -2.52
CA ARG A 34 19.97 -5.62 -2.20
C ARG A 34 18.67 -5.57 -1.37
N VAL A 35 17.96 -4.44 -1.39
CA VAL A 35 16.64 -4.28 -0.75
C VAL A 35 15.59 -4.23 -1.84
N SER A 36 14.80 -5.30 -1.99
CA SER A 36 13.59 -5.22 -2.81
C SER A 36 12.48 -4.60 -1.97
N TYR A 37 11.92 -3.50 -2.47
CA TYR A 37 10.74 -2.87 -1.89
C TYR A 37 9.70 -2.71 -3.00
N TRP A 38 8.44 -2.73 -2.60
CA TRP A 38 7.35 -2.35 -3.49
C TRP A 38 6.94 -0.94 -3.11
N GLU A 39 6.98 -0.04 -4.07
CA GLU A 39 6.48 1.32 -3.92
C GLU A 39 5.44 1.52 -5.01
N GLY A 40 4.24 1.94 -4.65
CA GLY A 40 3.15 2.02 -5.61
C GLY A 40 2.18 3.16 -5.34
N ALA A 41 1.85 3.89 -6.41
CA ALA A 41 0.74 4.82 -6.40
C ALA A 41 -0.57 4.06 -6.19
N VAL A 42 -1.42 4.55 -5.29
CA VAL A 42 -2.71 3.93 -4.92
C VAL A 42 -3.87 4.90 -5.13
N ALA A 43 -5.01 4.35 -5.54
CA ALA A 43 -6.32 5.00 -5.39
C ALA A 43 -6.90 4.65 -4.03
N VAL A 44 -7.53 5.64 -3.41
CA VAL A 44 -8.28 5.47 -2.16
C VAL A 44 -9.74 5.81 -2.41
N THR A 45 -10.63 4.90 -2.05
CA THR A 45 -12.07 5.13 -2.00
C THR A 45 -12.59 4.78 -0.63
N GLY A 46 -13.69 5.39 -0.19
CA GLY A 46 -14.25 4.99 1.10
C GLY A 46 -15.33 5.91 1.58
N THR A 47 -15.57 5.88 2.89
CA THR A 47 -16.51 6.74 3.57
C THR A 47 -15.91 7.38 4.80
N LYS A 48 -16.35 8.61 5.10
CA LYS A 48 -16.13 9.30 6.37
C LYS A 48 -17.49 9.71 6.92
N GLN A 49 -17.86 9.16 8.08
CA GLN A 49 -19.17 9.37 8.71
C GLN A 49 -20.32 9.08 7.73
N GLY A 50 -20.21 7.98 6.97
CA GLY A 50 -21.19 7.57 5.96
C GLY A 50 -21.16 8.38 4.65
N LYS A 51 -20.39 9.46 4.55
CA LYS A 51 -20.26 10.24 3.32
C LYS A 51 -19.12 9.71 2.44
N PRO A 52 -19.33 9.54 1.12
CA PRO A 52 -18.29 9.01 0.24
C PRO A 52 -17.12 9.98 0.11
N ILE A 53 -15.91 9.43 0.09
CA ILE A 53 -14.66 10.16 -0.12
C ILE A 53 -13.77 9.40 -1.11
N LYS A 54 -12.91 10.16 -1.81
CA LYS A 54 -11.92 9.65 -2.76
C LYS A 54 -10.60 10.36 -2.54
N GLY A 55 -9.50 9.67 -2.86
CA GLY A 55 -8.16 10.21 -2.75
C GLY A 55 -7.15 9.42 -3.58
N GLN A 56 -5.93 9.92 -3.58
CA GLN A 56 -4.76 9.26 -4.16
C GLN A 56 -3.66 9.27 -3.12
N GLY A 57 -2.77 8.29 -3.18
CA GLY A 57 -1.63 8.18 -2.26
C GLY A 57 -0.52 7.33 -2.82
N TYR A 58 0.45 7.04 -1.97
CA TYR A 58 1.54 6.11 -2.23
C TYR A 58 1.67 5.15 -1.07
N VAL A 59 2.04 3.91 -1.37
CA VAL A 59 2.33 2.88 -0.37
C VAL A 59 3.72 2.32 -0.62
N GLU A 60 4.51 2.21 0.45
CA GLU A 60 5.80 1.53 0.46
C GLU A 60 5.68 0.26 1.30
N LEU A 61 6.11 -0.87 0.75
CA LEU A 61 6.17 -2.17 1.42
C LEU A 61 7.62 -2.63 1.46
N THR A 62 8.15 -2.72 2.67
CA THR A 62 9.48 -3.24 2.98
C THR A 62 9.37 -4.56 3.76
N GLY A 63 10.45 -5.33 3.85
CA GLY A 63 10.48 -6.58 4.64
C GLY A 63 9.84 -7.82 3.98
N TYR A 64 9.34 -7.69 2.74
CA TYR A 64 8.80 -8.81 1.96
C TYR A 64 9.84 -9.53 1.08
N ALA A 65 11.03 -8.95 0.94
CA ALA A 65 12.14 -9.46 0.13
C ALA A 65 12.98 -10.48 0.91
N GLU A 66 12.38 -11.62 1.28
CA GLU A 66 12.97 -12.70 2.08
C GLU A 66 13.52 -12.30 3.47
N ARG A 67 13.45 -13.25 4.42
CA ARG A 67 14.19 -13.13 5.69
C ARG A 67 15.67 -13.11 5.35
N LEU A 68 16.42 -12.13 5.85
CA LEU A 68 17.87 -12.30 6.04
C LEU A 68 18.06 -13.62 6.80
N LYS A 69 18.55 -14.66 6.12
CA LYS A 69 19.12 -15.81 6.82
C LYS A 69 20.39 -15.29 7.51
N MET A 70 20.32 -15.20 8.84
CA MET A 70 21.53 -15.25 9.66
C MET A 70 22.13 -16.65 9.57
#